data_AF-A0A1A3TLJ9-F1
#
_entry.id   AF-A0A1A3TLJ9-F1
#
_cell.length_a   1.000
_cell.length_b   1.000
_cell.length_c   1.000
_cell.angle_alpha   90.00
_cell.angle_beta   90.00
_cell.angle_gamma   90.00
#
_symmetry.space_group_name_H-M   'P 1'
#
loop_
_entity.id
_entity.type
_entity.pdbx_description
1 polymer ?
#
loop_
_entity_poly.entity_id
_entity_poly.type
_entity_poly.pdbx_seq_one_letter_code
_entity_poly.pdbx_strand_id
1 'polypeptide(L)'
;MPIWLQILGLLGSLLVVGLVSATVALAVARYRRTMDVSDDPQYTATLQNLSQSSVRRRFDPFTDIDWDAPENAITADDPRWVLTDDPLGRTDWYRSQPLDKQIAIGMWRQANIAKVTLQFESMLIRGLVQYASRVPNGSPEHRYCMHESVEECNHVLMFQELVNRIGFDVPGMQWWMRWLSPLMPLYAGPFPNVFFFGVLAGEVPVDVIQTNALREAGSGHPVVEKVMAIHIAEEARHISFADAYLRKRVPKVWRINRLWMSVYVPFVMRLL
;
A
#
# COMPACT_ATOMS: atom_id res chain seq x y z
N MET A 1 6.54 58.17 12.21
CA MET A 1 7.48 57.52 11.26
C MET A 1 7.47 58.28 9.95
N PRO A 2 8.62 58.56 9.32
CA PRO A 2 8.67 59.20 8.00
C PRO A 2 8.08 58.29 6.90
N ILE A 3 7.30 58.88 6.00
CA ILE A 3 6.59 58.20 4.88
C ILE A 3 7.56 57.37 4.01
N TRP A 4 8.79 57.84 3.82
CA TRP A 4 9.81 57.14 3.05
C TRP A 4 10.21 55.78 3.65
N LEU A 5 10.17 55.60 4.97
CA LEU A 5 10.42 54.29 5.60
C LEU A 5 9.27 53.31 5.37
N GLN A 6 8.02 53.78 5.25
CA GLN A 6 6.87 52.94 4.91
C GLN A 6 6.92 52.49 3.45
N ILE A 7 7.31 53.39 2.53
CA ILE A 7 7.49 53.09 1.10
C ILE A 7 8.63 52.08 0.89
N LEU A 8 9.78 52.27 1.55
CA LEU A 8 10.90 51.31 1.51
C LEU A 8 10.51 49.94 2.09
N GLY A 9 9.73 49.93 3.19
CA GLY A 9 9.19 48.69 3.76
C GLY A 9 8.27 47.94 2.79
N LEU A 10 7.33 48.64 2.15
CA LEU A 10 6.42 48.05 1.15
C LEU A 10 7.16 47.52 -0.08
N LEU A 11 8.11 48.28 -0.63
CA LEU A 11 8.94 47.85 -1.76
C LEU A 11 9.82 46.65 -1.39
N GLY A 12 10.39 46.63 -0.20
CA GLY A 12 11.15 45.49 0.33
C GLY A 12 10.28 44.24 0.49
N SER A 13 9.08 44.38 1.05
CA SER A 13 8.13 43.26 1.16
C SER A 13 7.69 42.74 -0.20
N LEU A 14 7.39 43.61 -1.16
CA LEU A 14 7.02 43.20 -2.54
C LEU A 14 8.16 42.48 -3.25
N LEU A 15 9.41 42.94 -3.07
CA LEU A 15 10.59 42.30 -3.63
C LEU A 15 10.84 40.92 -3.01
N VAL A 16 10.73 40.80 -1.68
CA VAL A 16 10.84 39.51 -0.97
C VAL A 16 9.74 38.54 -1.40
N VAL A 17 8.48 38.99 -1.47
CA VAL A 17 7.36 38.19 -1.96
C VAL A 17 7.61 37.75 -3.41
N GLY A 18 8.03 38.68 -4.29
CA GLY A 18 8.37 38.37 -5.68
C GLY A 18 9.48 37.33 -5.82
N LEU A 19 10.56 37.45 -5.04
CA LEU A 19 11.67 36.50 -5.00
C LEU A 19 11.25 35.12 -4.50
N VAL A 20 10.46 35.06 -3.42
CA VAL A 20 9.91 33.80 -2.89
C VAL A 20 8.98 33.15 -3.91
N SER A 21 8.05 33.90 -4.50
CA SER A 21 7.14 33.40 -5.53
C SER A 21 7.88 32.89 -6.76
N ALA A 22 8.91 33.61 -7.25
CA ALA A 22 9.73 33.16 -8.38
C ALA A 22 10.51 31.88 -8.04
N THR A 23 11.07 31.78 -6.83
CA THR A 23 11.81 30.60 -6.37
C THR A 23 10.91 29.37 -6.28
N VAL A 24 9.69 29.54 -5.72
CA VAL A 24 8.68 28.48 -5.66
C VAL A 24 8.25 28.06 -7.06
N ALA A 25 7.98 29.01 -7.96
CA ALA A 25 7.59 28.72 -9.34
C ALA A 25 8.67 27.93 -10.09
N LEU A 26 9.94 28.30 -9.94
CA LEU A 26 11.07 27.58 -10.55
C LEU A 26 11.24 26.17 -9.96
N ALA A 27 11.08 26.01 -8.64
CA ALA A 27 11.12 24.71 -7.98
C ALA A 27 10.00 23.79 -8.47
N VAL A 28 8.76 24.32 -8.59
CA VAL A 28 7.60 23.59 -9.14
C VAL A 28 7.83 23.22 -10.60
N ALA A 29 8.33 24.13 -11.43
CA ALA A 29 8.62 23.85 -12.84
C ALA A 29 9.73 22.80 -13.03
N ARG A 30 10.76 22.83 -12.17
CA ARG A 30 11.82 21.82 -12.14
C ARG A 30 11.27 20.46 -11.70
N TYR A 31 10.44 20.45 -10.66
CA TYR A 31 9.79 19.23 -10.19
C TYR A 31 8.90 18.62 -11.28
N ARG A 32 8.01 19.41 -11.90
CA ARG A 32 7.14 18.95 -12.99
C ARG A 32 7.91 18.35 -14.16
N ARG A 33 9.01 18.99 -14.60
CA ARG A 33 9.88 18.42 -15.64
C ARG A 33 10.55 17.11 -15.24
N THR A 34 10.83 16.92 -13.95
CA THR A 34 11.42 15.67 -13.45
C THR A 34 10.37 14.55 -13.35
N MET A 35 9.10 14.92 -13.18
CA MET A 35 7.96 14.00 -13.12
C MET A 35 7.33 13.72 -14.48
N ASP A 36 7.72 14.44 -15.52
CA ASP A 36 7.32 14.13 -16.88
C ASP A 36 8.03 12.86 -17.35
N VAL A 37 7.24 11.92 -17.88
CA VAL A 37 7.71 10.60 -18.30
C VAL A 37 7.44 10.34 -19.79
N SER A 38 6.97 11.35 -20.52
CA SER A 38 6.68 11.23 -21.97
C SER A 38 7.93 10.92 -22.81
N ASP A 39 9.12 11.12 -22.25
CA ASP A 39 10.41 10.83 -22.87
C ASP A 39 10.75 9.33 -22.96
N ASP A 40 9.94 8.47 -22.32
CA ASP A 40 10.21 7.04 -22.17
C ASP A 40 9.00 6.21 -22.64
N PRO A 41 8.96 5.87 -23.95
CA PRO A 41 7.86 5.13 -24.55
C PRO A 41 7.64 3.75 -23.92
N GLN A 42 8.70 3.09 -23.46
CA GLN A 42 8.60 1.78 -22.84
C GLN A 42 7.92 1.86 -21.48
N TYR A 43 8.34 2.79 -20.62
CA TYR A 43 7.72 3.00 -19.31
C TYR A 43 6.25 3.41 -19.44
N THR A 44 5.94 4.35 -20.35
CA THR A 44 4.56 4.78 -20.58
C THR A 44 3.67 3.66 -21.11
N ALA A 45 4.17 2.81 -22.01
CA ALA A 45 3.45 1.62 -22.48
C ALA A 45 3.17 0.61 -21.34
N THR A 46 4.14 0.39 -20.44
CA THR A 46 3.92 -0.43 -19.24
C THR A 46 2.76 0.10 -18.40
N LEU A 47 2.76 1.40 -18.06
CA LEU A 47 1.68 2.00 -17.26
C LEU A 47 0.31 1.95 -17.95
N GLN A 48 0.30 2.11 -19.27
CA GLN A 48 -0.92 1.97 -20.06
C GLN A 48 -1.46 0.53 -20.00
N ASN A 49 -0.59 -0.47 -20.14
CA ASN A 49 -0.97 -1.87 -20.04
C ASN A 49 -1.50 -2.22 -18.65
N LEU A 50 -0.82 -1.76 -17.59
CA LEU A 50 -1.27 -1.95 -16.22
C LEU A 50 -2.65 -1.31 -16.00
N SER A 51 -2.84 -0.05 -16.40
CA SER A 51 -4.14 0.65 -16.31
C SER A 51 -5.25 -0.07 -17.08
N GLN A 52 -4.96 -0.57 -18.28
CA GLN A 52 -5.91 -1.37 -19.06
C GLN A 52 -6.20 -2.72 -18.41
N SER A 53 -5.25 -3.28 -17.67
CA SER A 53 -5.44 -4.52 -16.92
C SER A 53 -6.36 -4.28 -15.73
N SER A 54 -6.15 -3.22 -14.95
CA SER A 54 -7.04 -2.84 -13.84
C SER A 54 -8.48 -2.62 -14.32
N VAL A 55 -8.71 -2.11 -15.53
CA VAL A 55 -10.08 -2.02 -16.09
C VAL A 55 -10.67 -3.39 -16.43
N ARG A 56 -9.87 -4.31 -16.97
CA ARG A 56 -10.33 -5.61 -17.46
C ARG A 56 -10.43 -6.69 -16.38
N ARG A 57 -9.62 -6.58 -15.34
CA ARG A 57 -9.44 -7.56 -14.25
C ARG A 57 -9.56 -6.87 -12.90
N ARG A 58 -10.68 -6.19 -12.69
CA ARG A 58 -11.08 -5.64 -11.40
C ARG A 58 -11.95 -6.63 -10.66
N PHE A 59 -11.87 -6.61 -9.35
CA PHE A 59 -12.79 -7.33 -8.48
C PHE A 59 -13.59 -6.35 -7.61
N ASP A 60 -14.85 -6.68 -7.35
CA ASP A 60 -15.70 -6.04 -6.36
C ASP A 60 -15.95 -7.03 -5.22
N PRO A 61 -15.60 -6.67 -3.97
CA PRO A 61 -15.60 -7.62 -2.87
C PRO A 61 -17.00 -8.10 -2.49
N PHE A 62 -18.06 -7.40 -2.87
CA PHE A 62 -19.44 -7.76 -2.54
C PHE A 62 -20.18 -8.45 -3.68
N THR A 63 -19.60 -8.51 -4.89
CA THR A 63 -20.14 -9.29 -6.01
C THR A 63 -19.33 -10.52 -6.35
N ASP A 64 -18.01 -10.48 -6.18
CA ASP A 64 -17.12 -11.59 -6.55
C ASP A 64 -16.89 -12.60 -5.41
N ILE A 65 -17.24 -12.24 -4.17
CA ILE A 65 -17.29 -13.14 -3.02
C ILE A 65 -18.74 -13.35 -2.60
N ASP A 66 -19.24 -14.58 -2.73
CA ASP A 66 -20.52 -14.97 -2.14
C ASP A 66 -20.33 -15.20 -0.63
N TRP A 67 -20.36 -14.12 0.14
CA TRP A 67 -20.12 -14.16 1.58
C TRP A 67 -21.14 -15.01 2.35
N ASP A 68 -22.34 -15.20 1.80
CA ASP A 68 -23.45 -15.90 2.46
C ASP A 68 -23.58 -17.37 2.00
N ALA A 69 -22.73 -17.82 1.06
CA ALA A 69 -22.70 -19.22 0.65
C ALA A 69 -22.40 -20.13 1.86
N PRO A 70 -23.06 -21.30 1.98
CA PRO A 70 -22.89 -22.20 3.12
C PRO A 70 -21.44 -22.60 3.39
N GLU A 71 -20.61 -22.77 2.36
CA GLU A 71 -19.20 -23.14 2.53
C GLU A 71 -18.32 -22.00 3.09
N ASN A 72 -18.79 -20.75 2.99
CA ASN A 72 -18.12 -19.55 3.51
C ASN A 72 -18.64 -19.13 4.89
N ALA A 73 -19.63 -19.84 5.44
CA ALA A 73 -20.16 -19.56 6.76
C ALA A 73 -19.07 -19.67 7.83
N ILE A 74 -18.88 -18.60 8.60
CA ILE A 74 -17.89 -18.53 9.67
C ILE A 74 -18.56 -18.98 10.97
N THR A 75 -18.21 -20.17 11.46
CA THR A 75 -18.72 -20.70 12.74
C THR A 75 -17.58 -21.00 13.71
N ALA A 76 -17.86 -20.91 15.01
CA ALA A 76 -16.85 -21.07 16.08
C ALA A 76 -16.39 -22.52 16.28
N ASP A 77 -17.05 -23.49 15.66
CA ASP A 77 -16.79 -24.93 15.73
C ASP A 77 -16.17 -25.50 14.45
N ASP A 78 -15.83 -24.64 13.49
CA ASP A 78 -15.28 -25.07 12.20
C ASP A 78 -13.78 -25.41 12.29
N PRO A 79 -13.38 -26.68 12.10
CA PRO A 79 -11.98 -27.09 12.19
C PRO A 79 -11.10 -26.52 11.07
N ARG A 80 -11.67 -25.92 10.01
CA ARG A 80 -10.91 -25.27 8.92
C ARG A 80 -10.14 -24.03 9.39
N TRP A 81 -10.40 -23.54 10.59
CA TRP A 81 -9.63 -22.45 11.21
C TRP A 81 -8.36 -22.93 11.92
N VAL A 82 -8.16 -24.24 12.10
CA VAL A 82 -6.94 -24.76 12.74
C VAL A 82 -5.71 -24.41 11.89
N LEU A 83 -4.73 -23.76 12.51
CA LEU A 83 -3.47 -23.38 11.89
C LEU A 83 -2.60 -24.61 11.57
N THR A 84 -2.37 -24.89 10.29
CA THR A 84 -1.46 -25.97 9.85
C THR A 84 -0.05 -25.44 9.57
N ASP A 85 0.06 -24.40 8.75
CA ASP A 85 1.35 -23.89 8.22
C ASP A 85 1.82 -22.57 8.82
N ASP A 86 1.07 -22.01 9.77
CA ASP A 86 1.50 -20.87 10.57
C ASP A 86 2.64 -21.29 11.54
N PRO A 87 3.68 -20.46 11.73
CA PRO A 87 4.74 -20.73 12.70
C PRO A 87 4.25 -21.08 14.12
N LEU A 88 3.15 -20.47 14.58
CA LEU A 88 2.49 -20.80 15.84
C LEU A 88 1.84 -22.20 15.78
N GLY A 89 1.18 -22.52 14.67
CA GLY A 89 0.57 -23.82 14.40
C GLY A 89 1.55 -24.99 14.47
N ARG A 90 2.84 -24.70 14.21
CA ARG A 90 3.93 -25.68 14.27
C ARG A 90 4.48 -25.95 15.67
N THR A 91 4.03 -25.22 16.70
CA THR A 91 4.52 -25.38 18.08
C THR A 91 3.78 -26.47 18.85
N ASP A 92 4.49 -27.15 19.76
CA ASP A 92 3.87 -28.15 20.64
C ASP A 92 2.85 -27.51 21.60
N TRP A 93 3.10 -26.26 22.02
CA TRP A 93 2.16 -25.51 22.84
C TRP A 93 0.81 -25.33 22.15
N TYR A 94 0.80 -24.92 20.88
CA TYR A 94 -0.44 -24.75 20.13
C TYR A 94 -1.15 -26.09 19.92
N ARG A 95 -0.42 -27.13 19.48
CA ARG A 95 -0.99 -28.45 19.19
C ARG A 95 -1.53 -29.17 20.43
N SER A 96 -1.03 -28.84 21.62
CA SER A 96 -1.55 -29.35 22.90
C SER A 96 -2.81 -28.63 23.40
N GLN A 97 -3.23 -27.53 22.75
CA GLN A 97 -4.48 -26.87 23.12
C GLN A 97 -5.70 -27.71 22.71
N PRO A 98 -6.83 -27.61 23.44
CA PRO A 98 -8.12 -28.13 22.98
C PRO A 98 -8.52 -27.62 21.59
N LEU A 99 -9.30 -28.41 20.84
CA LEU A 99 -9.66 -28.08 19.45
C LEU A 99 -10.41 -26.75 19.34
N ASP A 100 -11.37 -26.49 20.22
CA ASP A 100 -12.10 -25.22 20.31
C ASP A 100 -11.16 -24.03 20.52
N LYS A 101 -10.10 -24.23 21.33
CA LYS A 101 -9.09 -23.21 21.56
C LYS A 101 -8.20 -23.00 20.32
N GLN A 102 -7.84 -24.06 19.61
CA GLN A 102 -7.10 -23.97 18.35
C GLN A 102 -7.89 -23.19 17.29
N ILE A 103 -9.18 -23.50 17.13
CA ILE A 103 -10.10 -22.79 16.22
C ILE A 103 -10.18 -21.31 16.59
N ALA A 104 -10.42 -20.98 17.86
CA ALA A 104 -10.50 -19.59 18.31
C ALA A 104 -9.19 -18.81 18.07
N ILE A 105 -8.03 -19.44 18.29
CA ILE A 105 -6.73 -18.85 17.98
C ILE A 105 -6.59 -18.59 16.48
N GLY A 106 -6.98 -19.55 15.64
CA GLY A 106 -6.91 -19.43 14.19
C GLY A 106 -7.81 -18.32 13.63
N MET A 107 -9.06 -18.24 14.09
CA MET A 107 -9.98 -17.16 13.75
C MET A 107 -9.42 -15.79 14.17
N TRP A 108 -8.94 -15.66 15.41
CA TRP A 108 -8.34 -14.42 15.89
C TRP A 108 -7.10 -14.03 15.08
N ARG A 109 -6.25 -15.02 14.75
CA ARG A 109 -5.05 -14.83 13.94
C ARG A 109 -5.39 -14.28 12.56
N GLN A 110 -6.37 -14.87 11.87
CA GLN A 110 -6.80 -14.43 10.55
C GLN A 110 -7.47 -13.05 10.59
N ALA A 111 -8.33 -12.79 11.57
CA ALA A 111 -8.89 -11.45 11.76
C ALA A 111 -7.80 -10.41 11.98
N ASN A 112 -6.80 -10.69 12.83
CA ASN A 112 -5.74 -9.72 13.09
C ASN A 112 -4.83 -9.51 11.87
N ILE A 113 -4.56 -10.56 11.07
CA ILE A 113 -3.85 -10.43 9.79
C ILE A 113 -4.63 -9.51 8.85
N ALA A 114 -5.92 -9.79 8.62
CA ALA A 114 -6.78 -8.94 7.79
C ALA A 114 -6.82 -7.49 8.28
N LYS A 115 -6.87 -7.27 9.60
CA LYS A 115 -6.83 -5.93 10.20
C LYS A 115 -5.51 -5.21 9.99
N VAL A 116 -4.38 -5.92 10.03
CA VAL A 116 -3.06 -5.35 9.67
C VAL A 116 -3.08 -4.93 8.20
N THR A 117 -3.53 -5.81 7.31
CA THR A 117 -3.56 -5.56 5.86
C THR A 117 -4.40 -4.33 5.51
N LEU A 118 -5.66 -4.25 5.96
CA LEU A 118 -6.49 -3.08 5.65
C LEU A 118 -5.96 -1.75 6.23
N GLN A 119 -5.24 -1.80 7.36
CA GLN A 119 -4.57 -0.62 7.91
C GLN A 119 -3.37 -0.18 7.05
N PHE A 120 -2.67 -1.14 6.45
CA PHE A 120 -1.57 -0.89 5.52
C PHE A 120 -2.08 -0.26 4.21
N GLU A 121 -3.08 -0.86 3.59
CA GLU A 121 -3.71 -0.36 2.35
C GLU A 121 -4.28 1.05 2.54
N SER A 122 -4.88 1.31 3.72
CA SER A 122 -5.31 2.66 4.08
C SER A 122 -4.15 3.67 4.08
N MET A 123 -2.92 3.27 4.43
CA MET A 123 -1.72 4.11 4.28
C MET A 123 -1.29 4.25 2.82
N LEU A 124 -1.36 3.17 2.03
CA LEU A 124 -1.05 3.18 0.60
C LEU A 124 -1.94 4.15 -0.16
N ILE A 125 -3.27 4.05 -0.02
CA ILE A 125 -4.25 4.95 -0.66
C ILE A 125 -3.88 6.42 -0.41
N ARG A 126 -3.60 6.78 0.84
CA ARG A 126 -3.21 8.15 1.20
C ARG A 126 -1.91 8.58 0.52
N GLY A 127 -0.91 7.68 0.47
CA GLY A 127 0.38 7.96 -0.18
C GLY A 127 0.27 8.08 -1.70
N LEU A 128 -0.49 7.20 -2.34
CA LEU A 128 -0.74 7.18 -3.78
C LEU A 128 -1.48 8.44 -4.23
N VAL A 129 -2.56 8.82 -3.54
CA VAL A 129 -3.29 10.06 -3.83
C VAL A 129 -2.39 11.28 -3.62
N GLN A 130 -1.58 11.28 -2.56
CA GLN A 130 -0.62 12.35 -2.28
C GLN A 130 0.45 12.47 -3.38
N TYR A 131 0.93 11.34 -3.91
CA TYR A 131 1.86 11.31 -5.04
C TYR A 131 1.20 11.75 -6.35
N ALA A 132 0.03 11.19 -6.67
CA ALA A 132 -0.73 11.45 -7.89
C ALA A 132 -1.17 12.92 -8.02
N SER A 133 -1.35 13.62 -6.90
CA SER A 133 -1.65 15.07 -6.89
C SER A 133 -0.48 15.96 -7.37
N ARG A 134 0.74 15.40 -7.47
CA ARG A 134 1.94 16.15 -7.83
C ARG A 134 2.45 15.91 -9.24
N VAL A 135 2.03 14.83 -9.89
CA VAL A 135 2.44 14.54 -11.27
C VAL A 135 1.74 15.50 -12.27
N PRO A 136 2.34 15.77 -13.44
CA PRO A 136 1.74 16.65 -14.45
C PRO A 136 0.41 16.12 -15.01
N ASN A 137 -0.43 17.03 -15.54
CA ASN A 137 -1.62 16.65 -16.29
C ASN A 137 -1.26 15.73 -17.46
N GLY A 138 -2.08 14.69 -17.68
CA GLY A 138 -1.83 13.69 -18.72
C GLY A 138 -0.78 12.64 -18.35
N SER A 139 -0.18 12.70 -17.15
CA SER A 139 0.76 11.67 -16.70
C SER A 139 0.07 10.30 -16.61
N PRO A 140 0.61 9.25 -17.24
CA PRO A 140 0.09 7.89 -17.09
C PRO A 140 0.24 7.37 -15.65
N GLU A 141 1.17 7.92 -14.86
CA GLU A 141 1.32 7.57 -13.44
C GLU A 141 0.12 8.02 -12.63
N HIS A 142 -0.46 9.19 -12.94
CA HIS A 142 -1.67 9.67 -12.26
C HIS A 142 -2.79 8.65 -12.42
N ARG A 143 -3.05 8.26 -13.67
CA ARG A 143 -4.11 7.32 -13.99
C ARG A 143 -3.90 5.98 -13.28
N TYR A 144 -2.68 5.46 -13.31
CA TYR A 144 -2.41 4.17 -12.68
C TYR A 144 -2.52 4.24 -11.15
N CYS A 145 -1.94 5.25 -10.50
CA CYS A 145 -2.09 5.43 -9.05
C CYS A 145 -3.56 5.53 -8.61
N MET A 146 -4.43 6.11 -9.44
CA MET A 146 -5.87 6.15 -9.15
C MET A 146 -6.57 4.81 -9.38
N HIS A 147 -6.10 3.97 -10.32
CA HIS A 147 -6.59 2.60 -10.45
C HIS A 147 -6.21 1.78 -9.22
N GLU A 148 -4.93 1.80 -8.85
CA GLU A 148 -4.42 1.15 -7.64
C GLU A 148 -5.19 1.63 -6.40
N SER A 149 -5.36 2.94 -6.22
CA SER A 149 -6.16 3.47 -5.09
C SER A 149 -7.61 2.97 -5.05
N VAL A 150 -8.23 2.62 -6.18
CA VAL A 150 -9.59 2.05 -6.23
C VAL A 150 -9.56 0.58 -5.85
N GLU A 151 -8.58 -0.18 -6.36
CA GLU A 151 -8.33 -1.59 -6.02
C GLU A 151 -8.05 -1.72 -4.51
N GLU A 152 -7.19 -0.86 -3.95
CA GLU A 152 -6.92 -0.80 -2.50
C GLU A 152 -8.15 -0.42 -1.67
N CYS A 153 -9.06 0.43 -2.18
CA CYS A 153 -10.31 0.70 -1.47
C CYS A 153 -11.18 -0.56 -1.38
N ASN A 154 -11.22 -1.35 -2.45
CA ASN A 154 -11.93 -2.62 -2.49
C ASN A 154 -11.29 -3.65 -1.54
N HIS A 155 -9.96 -3.70 -1.46
CA HIS A 155 -9.25 -4.54 -0.50
C HIS A 155 -9.60 -4.17 0.95
N VAL A 156 -9.59 -2.87 1.29
CA VAL A 156 -9.96 -2.40 2.64
C VAL A 156 -11.38 -2.83 3.00
N LEU A 157 -12.32 -2.71 2.07
CA LEU A 157 -13.71 -3.16 2.26
C LEU A 157 -13.77 -4.68 2.48
N MET A 158 -13.09 -5.44 1.63
CA MET A 158 -13.02 -6.91 1.68
C MET A 158 -12.48 -7.42 3.02
N PHE A 159 -11.34 -6.89 3.45
CA PHE A 159 -10.70 -7.28 4.71
C PHE A 159 -11.52 -6.84 5.92
N GLN A 160 -12.14 -5.65 5.87
CA GLN A 160 -13.00 -5.21 6.95
C GLN A 160 -14.26 -6.08 7.06
N GLU A 161 -14.83 -6.53 5.95
CA GLU A 161 -15.97 -7.47 5.96
C GLU A 161 -15.57 -8.82 6.55
N LEU A 162 -14.41 -9.36 6.18
CA LEU A 162 -13.88 -10.58 6.79
C LEU A 162 -13.70 -10.42 8.32
N VAL A 163 -13.12 -9.30 8.78
CA VAL A 163 -12.97 -9.01 10.22
C VAL A 163 -14.33 -8.93 10.91
N ASN A 164 -15.31 -8.26 10.30
CA ASN A 164 -16.66 -8.13 10.85
C ASN A 164 -17.33 -9.49 11.01
N ARG A 165 -17.23 -10.37 10.01
CA ARG A 165 -17.83 -11.70 10.02
C ARG A 165 -17.14 -12.66 10.99
N ILE A 166 -15.82 -12.55 11.14
CA ILE A 166 -15.10 -13.30 12.18
C ILE A 166 -15.51 -12.83 13.59
N GLY A 167 -15.76 -11.53 13.76
CA GLY A 167 -16.38 -10.97 14.97
C GLY A 167 -15.45 -10.75 16.16
N PHE A 168 -14.13 -10.96 16.00
CA PHE A 168 -13.15 -10.64 17.04
C PHE A 168 -12.73 -9.16 16.99
N ASP A 169 -12.66 -8.52 18.16
CA ASP A 169 -12.02 -7.20 18.29
C ASP A 169 -10.50 -7.36 18.29
N VAL A 170 -9.90 -7.15 17.12
CA VAL A 170 -8.46 -7.33 16.88
C VAL A 170 -7.77 -5.97 16.72
N PRO A 171 -6.58 -5.78 17.33
CA PRO A 171 -5.89 -4.49 17.30
C PRO A 171 -5.25 -4.17 15.93
N GLY A 172 -4.97 -5.19 15.10
CA GLY A 172 -4.25 -5.04 13.83
C GLY A 172 -2.76 -4.77 14.05
N MET A 173 -2.24 -3.76 13.36
CA MET A 173 -0.83 -3.35 13.40
C MET A 173 -0.33 -3.06 14.81
N GLN A 174 0.99 -3.11 14.98
CA GLN A 174 1.65 -2.72 16.22
C GLN A 174 1.28 -1.28 16.63
N TRP A 175 1.15 -1.04 17.94
CA TRP A 175 0.62 0.22 18.46
C TRP A 175 1.38 1.46 17.97
N TRP A 176 2.71 1.37 17.85
CA TRP A 176 3.55 2.48 17.40
C TRP A 176 3.39 2.72 15.90
N MET A 177 3.16 1.68 15.08
CA MET A 177 2.87 1.82 13.65
C MET A 177 1.54 2.52 13.43
N ARG A 178 0.51 2.16 14.20
CA ARG A 178 -0.79 2.84 14.14
C ARG A 178 -0.66 4.33 14.45
N TRP A 179 0.13 4.67 15.47
CA TRP A 179 0.43 6.05 15.83
C TRP A 179 1.20 6.82 14.75
N LEU A 180 2.18 6.17 14.09
CA LEU A 180 2.95 6.78 13.01
C LEU A 180 2.22 6.78 11.65
N SER A 181 1.16 5.97 11.50
CA SER A 181 0.43 5.80 10.24
C SER A 181 -0.05 7.08 9.56
N PRO A 182 -0.46 8.15 10.27
CA PRO A 182 -0.87 9.40 9.60
C PRO A 182 0.31 10.14 8.97
N LEU A 183 1.53 9.89 9.44
CA LEU A 183 2.74 10.55 8.94
C LEU A 183 3.34 9.84 7.73
N MET A 184 3.15 8.51 7.62
CA MET A 184 3.72 7.72 6.54
C MET A 184 3.30 8.22 5.14
N PRO A 185 2.04 8.59 4.86
CA PRO A 185 1.69 9.12 3.54
C PRO A 185 2.39 10.44 3.16
N LEU A 186 2.87 11.22 4.14
CA LEU A 186 3.43 12.54 3.90
C LEU A 186 4.75 12.51 3.12
N TYR A 187 5.53 11.43 3.21
CA TYR A 187 6.79 11.31 2.48
C TYR A 187 6.61 10.91 1.01
N ALA A 188 5.43 10.44 0.59
CA ALA A 188 5.15 10.09 -0.82
C ALA A 188 5.34 11.25 -1.80
N GLY A 189 5.09 12.48 -1.34
CA GLY A 189 5.32 13.69 -2.13
C GLY A 189 6.79 14.08 -2.30
N PRO A 190 7.51 14.41 -1.20
CA PRO A 190 8.90 14.86 -1.26
C PRO A 190 9.91 13.73 -1.53
N PHE A 191 9.58 12.49 -1.17
CA PHE A 191 10.49 11.33 -1.26
C PHE A 191 9.82 10.11 -1.91
N PRO A 192 9.34 10.22 -3.17
CA PRO A 192 8.55 9.18 -3.80
C PRO A 192 9.33 7.85 -3.97
N ASN A 193 10.64 7.89 -4.19
CA ASN A 193 11.43 6.65 -4.25
C ASN A 193 11.43 5.89 -2.91
N VAL A 194 11.50 6.62 -1.78
CA VAL A 194 11.43 6.02 -0.44
C VAL A 194 10.03 5.45 -0.21
N PHE A 195 8.99 6.14 -0.68
CA PHE A 195 7.61 5.66 -0.69
C PHE A 195 7.46 4.35 -1.45
N PHE A 196 7.80 4.31 -2.74
CA PHE A 196 7.64 3.09 -3.52
C PHE A 196 8.52 1.92 -3.04
N PHE A 197 9.67 2.19 -2.41
CA PHE A 197 10.40 1.11 -1.70
C PHE A 197 9.64 0.60 -0.47
N GLY A 198 8.98 1.48 0.27
CA GLY A 198 8.10 1.10 1.38
C GLY A 198 6.86 0.34 0.92
N VAL A 199 6.27 0.72 -0.22
CA VAL A 199 5.19 -0.02 -0.89
C VAL A 199 5.63 -1.45 -1.16
N LEU A 200 6.74 -1.63 -1.90
CA LEU A 200 7.31 -2.96 -2.16
C LEU A 200 7.62 -3.74 -0.88
N ALA A 201 8.05 -3.06 0.19
CA ALA A 201 8.35 -3.71 1.45
C ALA A 201 7.12 -4.23 2.19
N GLY A 202 5.93 -3.66 1.97
CA GLY A 202 4.69 -4.22 2.50
C GLY A 202 4.05 -5.23 1.56
N GLU A 203 4.03 -4.97 0.25
CA GLU A 203 3.32 -5.80 -0.72
C GLU A 203 4.05 -7.11 -1.08
N VAL A 204 5.37 -7.07 -1.31
CA VAL A 204 6.13 -8.24 -1.78
C VAL A 204 6.15 -9.39 -0.74
N PRO A 205 6.40 -9.15 0.55
CA PRO A 205 6.34 -10.23 1.54
C PRO A 205 4.95 -10.86 1.65
N VAL A 206 3.90 -10.03 1.59
CA VAL A 206 2.50 -10.48 1.64
C VAL A 206 2.17 -11.34 0.43
N ASP A 207 2.52 -10.89 -0.79
CA ASP A 207 2.35 -11.65 -2.03
C ASP A 207 3.00 -13.04 -1.95
N VAL A 208 4.24 -13.12 -1.46
CA VAL A 208 4.95 -14.40 -1.31
C VAL A 208 4.26 -15.31 -0.29
N ILE A 209 3.85 -14.77 0.86
CA ILE A 209 3.17 -15.55 1.92
C ILE A 209 1.82 -16.09 1.40
N GLN A 210 1.00 -15.23 0.80
CA GLN A 210 -0.31 -15.60 0.29
C GLN A 210 -0.20 -16.55 -0.91
N THR A 211 0.77 -16.33 -1.82
CA THR A 211 0.99 -17.21 -2.98
C THR A 211 1.39 -18.60 -2.54
N ASN A 212 2.23 -18.71 -1.51
CA ASN A 212 2.60 -20.02 -0.95
C ASN A 212 1.40 -20.69 -0.28
N ALA A 213 0.59 -19.94 0.48
CA ALA A 213 -0.62 -20.46 1.11
C ALA A 213 -1.63 -21.02 0.09
N LEU A 214 -1.87 -20.32 -1.03
CA LEU A 214 -2.80 -20.78 -2.07
C LEU A 214 -2.30 -21.99 -2.88
N ARG A 215 -1.00 -22.30 -2.84
CA ARG A 215 -0.45 -23.52 -3.48
C ARG A 215 -0.73 -24.77 -2.66
N GLU A 216 -0.96 -24.64 -1.37
CA GLU A 216 -1.30 -25.71 -0.45
C GLU A 216 -2.82 -25.85 -0.39
N ALA A 217 -3.39 -26.58 -1.35
CA ALA A 217 -4.83 -26.77 -1.48
C ALA A 217 -5.45 -27.35 -0.19
N GLY A 218 -6.48 -26.67 0.36
CA GLY A 218 -7.22 -27.13 1.53
C GLY A 218 -6.57 -26.79 2.88
N SER A 219 -5.62 -25.84 2.91
CA SER A 219 -4.92 -25.40 4.13
C SER A 219 -5.70 -24.38 4.98
N GLY A 220 -6.91 -23.97 4.56
CA GLY A 220 -7.70 -23.01 5.33
C GLY A 220 -9.18 -22.93 4.98
N HIS A 221 -9.83 -21.90 5.53
CA HIS A 221 -11.25 -21.65 5.32
C HIS A 221 -11.50 -21.04 3.92
N PRO A 222 -12.51 -21.51 3.15
CA PRO A 222 -12.72 -21.08 1.75
C PRO A 222 -12.87 -19.58 1.55
N VAL A 223 -13.54 -18.87 2.47
CA VAL A 223 -13.67 -17.41 2.40
C VAL A 223 -12.32 -16.71 2.45
N VAL A 224 -11.36 -17.21 3.24
CA VAL A 224 -10.02 -16.63 3.36
C VAL A 224 -9.23 -16.90 2.07
N GLU A 225 -9.37 -18.09 1.49
CA GLU A 225 -8.75 -18.42 0.19
C GLU A 225 -9.27 -17.49 -0.92
N LYS A 226 -10.58 -17.24 -0.99
CA LYS A 226 -11.18 -16.30 -1.97
C LYS A 226 -10.65 -14.88 -1.80
N VAL A 227 -10.62 -14.38 -0.56
CA VAL A 227 -10.07 -13.05 -0.22
C VAL A 227 -8.60 -12.95 -0.64
N MET A 228 -7.77 -13.95 -0.33
CA MET A 228 -6.36 -13.97 -0.73
C MET A 228 -6.19 -14.04 -2.26
N ALA A 229 -6.99 -14.85 -2.94
CA ALA A 229 -6.91 -15.02 -4.39
C ALA A 229 -7.23 -13.72 -5.14
N ILE A 230 -8.24 -12.99 -4.70
CA ILE A 230 -8.59 -11.67 -5.25
C ILE A 230 -7.44 -10.69 -5.00
N HIS A 231 -6.98 -10.59 -3.75
CA HIS A 231 -5.92 -9.65 -3.35
C HIS A 231 -4.64 -9.85 -4.19
N ILE A 232 -4.09 -11.07 -4.25
CA ILE A 232 -2.87 -11.36 -5.02
C ILE A 232 -3.01 -11.02 -6.51
N ALA A 233 -4.18 -11.26 -7.09
CA ALA A 233 -4.41 -11.00 -8.50
C ALA A 233 -4.29 -9.51 -8.85
N GLU A 234 -4.64 -8.61 -7.93
CA GLU A 234 -4.51 -7.17 -8.07
C GLU A 234 -3.11 -6.69 -7.65
N GLU A 235 -2.59 -7.16 -6.52
CA GLU A 235 -1.26 -6.81 -5.97
C GLU A 235 -0.09 -7.07 -6.93
N ALA A 236 -0.17 -8.11 -7.76
CA ALA A 236 0.85 -8.37 -8.78
C ALA A 236 1.05 -7.17 -9.73
N ARG A 237 0.00 -6.37 -9.96
CA ARG A 237 0.09 -5.13 -10.76
C ARG A 237 0.69 -3.99 -9.96
N HIS A 238 0.31 -3.82 -8.68
CA HIS A 238 0.82 -2.78 -7.79
C HIS A 238 2.35 -2.90 -7.64
N ILE A 239 2.83 -4.12 -7.36
CA ILE A 239 4.25 -4.47 -7.32
C ILE A 239 4.94 -4.14 -8.66
N SER A 240 4.32 -4.51 -9.79
CA SER A 240 4.86 -4.24 -11.12
C SER A 240 5.04 -2.75 -11.40
N PHE A 241 4.10 -1.92 -10.93
CA PHE A 241 4.20 -0.47 -11.05
C PHE A 241 5.32 0.10 -10.19
N ALA A 242 5.38 -0.26 -8.91
CA ALA A 242 6.40 0.22 -7.99
C ALA A 242 7.80 -0.17 -8.46
N ASP A 243 8.00 -1.42 -8.93
CA ASP A 243 9.26 -1.87 -9.53
C ASP A 243 9.62 -1.08 -10.80
N ALA A 244 8.69 -0.92 -11.74
CA ALA A 244 8.93 -0.14 -12.96
C ALA A 244 9.28 1.32 -12.65
N TYR A 245 8.56 1.94 -11.71
CA TYR A 245 8.81 3.30 -11.23
C TYR A 245 10.25 3.44 -10.68
N LEU A 246 10.66 2.51 -9.81
CA LEU A 246 11.97 2.54 -9.18
C LEU A 246 13.10 2.26 -10.17
N ARG A 247 12.94 1.29 -11.09
CA ARG A 247 13.92 0.98 -12.13
C ARG A 247 14.22 2.18 -13.03
N LYS A 248 13.21 2.98 -13.39
CA LYS A 248 13.39 4.19 -14.20
C LYS A 248 14.18 5.27 -13.45
N ARG A 249 13.91 5.46 -12.16
CA ARG A 249 14.38 6.64 -11.41
C ARG A 249 15.62 6.40 -10.55
N VAL A 250 15.70 5.28 -9.84
CA VAL A 250 16.80 4.97 -8.89
C VAL A 250 18.20 5.05 -9.53
N PRO A 251 18.43 4.57 -10.77
CA PRO A 251 19.75 4.69 -11.42
C PRO A 251 20.22 6.12 -11.64
N LYS A 252 19.28 7.06 -11.80
CA LYS A 252 19.53 8.50 -12.07
C LYS A 252 19.72 9.32 -10.79
N VAL A 253 19.51 8.74 -9.61
CA VAL A 253 19.65 9.45 -8.32
C VAL A 253 21.13 9.61 -7.96
N TRP A 254 21.46 10.72 -7.30
CA TRP A 254 22.80 10.96 -6.77
C TRP A 254 23.31 9.82 -5.89
N ARG A 255 24.62 9.51 -5.98
CA ARG A 255 25.23 8.32 -5.39
C ARG A 255 25.01 8.19 -3.87
N ILE A 256 25.03 9.31 -3.15
CA ILE A 256 24.82 9.33 -1.69
C ILE A 256 23.38 8.94 -1.35
N ASN A 257 22.39 9.47 -2.06
CA ASN A 257 20.99 9.10 -1.85
C ASN A 257 20.74 7.64 -2.21
N ARG A 258 21.42 7.13 -3.25
CA ARG A 258 21.35 5.71 -3.61
C ARG A 258 21.97 4.81 -2.53
N LEU A 259 23.08 5.23 -1.91
CA LEU A 259 23.66 4.56 -0.75
C LEU A 259 22.68 4.53 0.43
N TRP A 260 22.07 5.67 0.77
CA TRP A 260 21.04 5.73 1.81
C TRP A 260 19.87 4.80 1.53
N MET A 261 19.34 4.80 0.30
CA MET A 261 18.27 3.88 -0.09
C MET A 261 18.70 2.41 0.03
N SER A 262 19.95 2.07 -0.29
CA SER A 262 20.45 0.69 -0.16
C SER A 262 20.51 0.18 1.29
N VAL A 263 20.62 1.10 2.27
CA VAL A 263 20.55 0.77 3.70
C VAL A 263 19.11 0.79 4.19
N TYR A 264 18.29 1.72 3.71
CA TYR A 264 16.87 1.86 4.06
C TYR A 264 16.04 0.64 3.68
N VAL A 265 16.18 0.13 2.45
CA VAL A 265 15.37 -0.97 1.92
C VAL A 265 15.42 -2.24 2.79
N PRO A 266 16.60 -2.81 3.12
CA PRO A 266 16.64 -4.01 3.95
C PRO A 266 16.12 -3.77 5.38
N PHE A 267 16.26 -2.55 5.91
CA PHE A 267 15.71 -2.21 7.22
C PHE A 267 14.18 -2.21 7.19
N VAL A 268 13.57 -1.56 6.20
CA VAL A 268 12.11 -1.49 6.10
C VAL A 268 11.49 -2.83 5.75
N MET A 269 12.11 -3.61 4.84
CA MET A 269 11.73 -5.00 4.54
C MET A 269 11.79 -5.93 5.77
N ARG A 270 12.59 -5.59 6.78
CA ARG A 270 12.68 -6.36 8.03
C ARG A 270 11.66 -5.91 9.07
N LEU A 271 11.26 -4.65 9.02
CA LEU A 271 10.40 -4.01 10.02
C LEU A 271 8.91 -4.19 9.69
N LEU A 272 8.55 -4.08 8.41
CA LEU A 272 7.22 -4.36 7.88
C LEU A 272 7.04 -5.87 7.67
#